data_AF-A0AAU2ATJ2-F1
#
_entry.id   AF-A0AAU2ATJ2-F1
#
_cell.length_a   1.000
_cell.length_b   1.000
_cell.length_c   1.000
_cell.angle_alpha   90.00
_cell.angle_beta   90.00
_cell.angle_gamma   90.00
#
_symmetry.space_group_name_H-M   'P 1'
#
loop_
_entity.id
_entity.type
_entity.pdbx_description
1 polymer ?
#
loop_
_entity_poly.entity_id
_entity_poly.type
_entity_poly.pdbx_seq_one_letter_code
_entity_poly.pdbx_strand_id
1 'polypeptide(L)'
;MSRFNVRTGRPIPISPVTTTGRRTVNHNGGTGFLRDAKSELFLLSVANLVGQDTFYEKGGARDDRYTALVRELAVADPEWTLGLLRWLRSGAHLRTAALVGAAEFTRARLDAKAPGFSRQAVDAALQRADEPGELLAYWTSRYGRALPKPLKRGVADAVRRLYHGRSLLKYDTASKGYRFGDVLELTHPSPDPAKPWQGELFRYALDRRHRPDEAVPPASDALLTANRELLALPVEQRRAAVTAEGGAERLAAAGLTWEALAGWLQGPLDADVWEAVIPSMGPMALVRNLRNFDQAGVSDETAAEVARRISDRGEVRRSRQFPFRYLAAHRHAPSLRWGHALETALSHSLANVPALPGRTLVLVDRSGSMFDRPSAQTQLNRADSAAIFATALKVRAADADLVEFGSTSRVVEVGRGEAVLRVLERFGNLGGTATAEAVRTHYRGHDRVVIVTDEQTGPGHWNGDPLAAIPAEVPVYTWNLAGYAPGHGPSGAANRHTFGGLGDAAFRLIPLLESRRDAAWPWLEPAGH
;
A
#
# COMPACT_ATOMS: atom_id res chain seq x y z
N MET A 1 -53.70 1.07 -10.89
CA MET A 1 -52.69 1.39 -9.85
C MET A 1 -51.40 1.79 -10.54
N SER A 2 -50.92 3.01 -10.29
CA SER A 2 -49.67 3.51 -10.89
C SER A 2 -48.48 2.72 -10.31
N ARG A 3 -47.73 2.01 -11.16
CA ARG A 3 -46.53 1.26 -10.77
C ARG A 3 -45.34 2.16 -10.42
N PHE A 4 -45.40 3.46 -10.75
CA PHE A 4 -44.25 4.38 -10.64
C PHE A 4 -44.51 5.60 -9.76
N ASN A 5 -45.74 5.81 -9.26
CA ASN A 5 -46.08 6.94 -8.40
C ASN A 5 -46.05 6.54 -6.91
N VAL A 6 -44.86 6.19 -6.41
CA VAL A 6 -44.61 5.91 -4.99
C VAL A 6 -43.48 6.80 -4.51
N ARG A 7 -43.76 7.67 -3.52
CA ARG A 7 -42.79 8.61 -2.89
C ARG A 7 -41.62 7.93 -2.16
N THR A 8 -41.52 6.60 -2.25
CA THR A 8 -40.56 5.74 -1.53
C THR A 8 -39.46 5.17 -2.42
N GLY A 9 -39.46 5.44 -3.73
CA GLY A 9 -38.36 5.07 -4.63
C GLY A 9 -37.10 5.85 -4.27
N ARG A 10 -36.15 5.20 -3.61
CA ARG A 10 -34.85 5.78 -3.24
C ARG A 10 -33.79 5.39 -4.28
N PRO A 11 -32.91 6.30 -4.71
CA PRO A 11 -31.86 5.98 -5.68
C PRO A 11 -30.92 4.91 -5.13
N ILE A 12 -30.55 3.95 -5.99
CA ILE A 12 -29.59 2.90 -5.68
C ILE A 12 -28.18 3.50 -5.83
N PRO A 13 -27.31 3.41 -4.81
CA PRO A 13 -25.96 3.96 -4.91
C PRO A 13 -25.17 3.22 -5.98
N ILE A 14 -24.35 3.96 -6.74
CA ILE A 14 -23.41 3.39 -7.72
C ILE A 14 -21.99 3.34 -7.16
N SER A 15 -21.19 2.43 -7.68
CA SER A 15 -19.75 2.37 -7.42
C SER A 15 -18.96 2.50 -8.72
N PRO A 16 -17.77 3.11 -8.71
CA PRO A 16 -17.06 3.48 -9.93
C PRO A 16 -16.50 2.27 -10.68
N VAL A 17 -16.29 1.15 -9.99
CA VAL A 17 -15.87 -0.13 -10.59
C VAL A 17 -17.09 -0.84 -11.19
N THR A 18 -17.12 -0.94 -12.51
CA THR A 18 -18.25 -1.50 -13.28
C THR A 18 -17.86 -2.68 -14.16
N THR A 19 -18.84 -3.52 -14.46
CA THR A 19 -18.75 -4.59 -15.46
C THR A 19 -19.51 -4.22 -16.72
N THR A 20 -19.00 -4.61 -17.89
CA THR A 20 -19.62 -4.37 -19.21
C THR A 20 -20.86 -5.23 -19.50
N GLY A 21 -21.22 -6.16 -18.60
CA GLY A 21 -22.27 -7.16 -18.79
C GLY A 21 -21.87 -8.33 -19.69
N ARG A 22 -20.72 -8.27 -20.37
CA ARG A 22 -20.19 -9.38 -21.19
C ARG A 22 -19.57 -10.44 -20.30
N ARG A 23 -19.93 -11.70 -20.54
CA ARG A 23 -19.31 -12.87 -19.88
C ARG A 23 -18.01 -13.25 -20.59
N THR A 24 -17.09 -13.79 -19.81
CA THR A 24 -15.82 -14.37 -20.25
C THR A 24 -15.53 -15.62 -19.41
N VAL A 25 -14.40 -16.28 -19.66
CA VAL A 25 -13.89 -17.39 -18.86
C VAL A 25 -12.76 -16.86 -17.98
N ASN A 26 -12.77 -17.23 -16.69
CA ASN A 26 -11.71 -16.88 -15.76
C ASN A 26 -10.51 -17.86 -15.87
N HIS A 27 -9.46 -17.64 -15.09
CA HIS A 27 -8.24 -18.47 -15.21
C HIS A 27 -8.46 -19.93 -14.79
N ASN A 28 -9.45 -20.21 -13.95
CA ASN A 28 -9.84 -21.56 -13.54
C ASN A 28 -10.90 -22.20 -14.45
N GLY A 29 -11.28 -21.58 -15.58
CA GLY A 29 -12.28 -22.13 -16.50
C GLY A 29 -13.74 -21.90 -16.07
N GLY A 30 -13.98 -21.14 -15.00
CA GLY A 30 -15.31 -20.72 -14.55
C GLY A 30 -15.83 -19.45 -15.24
N THR A 31 -17.10 -19.11 -15.00
CA THR A 31 -17.70 -17.87 -15.53
C THR A 31 -17.05 -16.65 -14.92
N GLY A 32 -16.65 -15.71 -15.78
CA GLY A 32 -16.23 -14.37 -15.38
C GLY A 32 -17.01 -13.28 -16.12
N PHE A 33 -16.89 -12.05 -15.65
CA PHE A 33 -17.52 -10.86 -16.20
C PHE A 33 -16.45 -9.82 -16.57
N LEU A 34 -16.50 -9.30 -17.79
CA LEU A 34 -15.54 -8.31 -18.27
C LEU A 34 -15.81 -6.93 -17.66
N ARG A 35 -14.75 -6.23 -17.31
CA ARG A 35 -14.78 -4.87 -16.78
C ARG A 35 -14.50 -3.85 -17.89
N ASP A 36 -14.91 -2.61 -17.67
CA ASP A 36 -14.45 -1.51 -18.51
C ASP A 36 -12.97 -1.19 -18.21
N ALA A 37 -12.31 -0.48 -19.13
CA ALA A 37 -10.88 -0.19 -19.04
C ALA A 37 -10.48 0.59 -17.76
N LYS A 38 -11.33 1.51 -17.28
CA LYS A 38 -11.05 2.29 -16.05
C LYS A 38 -11.13 1.41 -14.82
N SER A 39 -12.16 0.57 -14.75
CA SER A 39 -12.38 -0.41 -13.70
C SER A 39 -11.27 -1.45 -13.64
N GLU A 40 -10.87 -1.98 -14.79
CA GLU A 40 -9.76 -2.91 -14.89
C GLU A 40 -8.44 -2.26 -14.49
N LEU A 41 -8.13 -1.06 -15.03
CA LEU A 41 -6.90 -0.36 -14.70
C LEU A 41 -6.82 -0.04 -13.21
N PHE A 42 -7.92 0.42 -12.59
CA PHE A 42 -7.93 0.70 -11.15
C PHE A 42 -7.64 -0.55 -10.32
N LEU A 43 -8.38 -1.65 -10.55
CA LEU A 43 -8.20 -2.90 -9.80
C LEU A 43 -6.82 -3.52 -10.03
N LEU A 44 -6.34 -3.46 -11.27
CA LEU A 44 -5.00 -3.89 -11.61
C LEU A 44 -3.97 -3.04 -10.88
N SER A 45 -4.10 -1.70 -10.91
CA SER A 45 -3.14 -0.78 -10.28
C SER A 45 -3.01 -1.01 -8.78
N VAL A 46 -4.12 -1.25 -8.07
CA VAL A 46 -4.10 -1.45 -6.61
C VAL A 46 -3.62 -2.83 -6.18
N ALA A 47 -3.73 -3.82 -7.07
CA ALA A 47 -3.25 -5.17 -6.84
C ALA A 47 -1.86 -5.42 -7.48
N ASN A 48 -1.33 -4.52 -8.30
CA ASN A 48 -0.10 -4.75 -9.06
C ASN A 48 1.15 -4.41 -8.24
N LEU A 49 2.03 -5.40 -8.12
CA LEU A 49 3.43 -5.22 -7.74
C LEU A 49 4.23 -5.48 -9.02
N VAL A 50 4.60 -4.41 -9.73
CA VAL A 50 5.29 -4.49 -11.03
C VAL A 50 6.47 -5.47 -10.97
N GLY A 51 6.55 -6.35 -11.97
CA GLY A 51 7.61 -7.36 -12.10
C GLY A 51 7.40 -8.62 -11.24
N GLN A 52 6.23 -8.84 -10.67
CA GLN A 52 5.94 -10.01 -9.83
C GLN A 52 4.89 -10.94 -10.46
N ASP A 53 5.17 -12.23 -10.41
CA ASP A 53 4.21 -13.26 -10.77
C ASP A 53 3.06 -13.29 -9.75
N THR A 54 1.87 -13.66 -10.22
CA THR A 54 0.76 -14.09 -9.38
C THR A 54 0.39 -15.52 -9.76
N PHE A 55 -0.39 -16.18 -8.91
CA PHE A 55 -0.83 -17.56 -9.12
C PHE A 55 -1.26 -17.90 -10.57
N TYR A 56 -1.97 -16.99 -11.25
CA TYR A 56 -2.47 -17.20 -12.63
C TYR A 56 -1.79 -16.36 -13.73
N GLU A 57 -1.13 -15.25 -13.37
CA GLU A 57 -0.51 -14.34 -14.35
C GLU A 57 0.99 -14.22 -14.10
N LYS A 58 1.80 -14.48 -15.13
CA LYS A 58 3.23 -14.13 -15.10
C LYS A 58 3.41 -12.62 -15.06
N GLY A 59 4.39 -12.12 -14.32
CA GLY A 59 4.63 -10.70 -14.07
C GLY A 59 4.77 -9.88 -15.37
N GLY A 60 5.47 -10.41 -16.37
CA GLY A 60 5.61 -9.73 -17.67
C GLY A 60 4.27 -9.48 -18.38
N ALA A 61 3.39 -10.49 -18.44
CA ALA A 61 2.08 -10.34 -19.10
C ALA A 61 1.16 -9.38 -18.33
N ARG A 62 1.25 -9.37 -17.00
CA ARG A 62 0.49 -8.46 -16.14
C ARG A 62 0.97 -7.01 -16.28
N ASP A 63 2.28 -6.80 -16.36
CA ASP A 63 2.87 -5.49 -16.60
C ASP A 63 2.53 -4.98 -18.01
N ASP A 64 2.57 -5.83 -19.02
CA ASP A 64 2.14 -5.48 -20.38
C ASP A 64 0.67 -5.02 -20.40
N ARG A 65 -0.23 -5.73 -19.69
CA ARG A 65 -1.63 -5.33 -19.54
C ARG A 65 -1.79 -3.99 -18.83
N TYR A 66 -1.04 -3.77 -17.74
CA TYR A 66 -1.03 -2.50 -17.02
C TYR A 66 -0.58 -1.34 -17.92
N THR A 67 0.55 -1.50 -18.61
CA THR A 67 1.07 -0.47 -19.50
C THR A 67 0.13 -0.20 -20.67
N ALA A 68 -0.48 -1.23 -21.27
CA ALA A 68 -1.46 -1.07 -22.35
C ALA A 68 -2.67 -0.22 -21.91
N LEU A 69 -3.29 -0.55 -20.78
CA LEU A 69 -4.44 0.19 -20.24
C LEU A 69 -4.08 1.64 -19.89
N VAL A 70 -2.90 1.87 -19.28
CA VAL A 70 -2.42 3.23 -19.01
C VAL A 70 -2.26 4.01 -20.31
N ARG A 71 -1.64 3.42 -21.34
CA ARG A 71 -1.38 4.10 -22.62
C ARG A 71 -2.68 4.44 -23.36
N GLU A 72 -3.64 3.53 -23.34
CA GLU A 72 -4.99 3.75 -23.90
C GLU A 72 -5.66 4.95 -23.22
N LEU A 73 -5.80 4.90 -21.90
CA LEU A 73 -6.51 5.93 -21.13
C LEU A 73 -5.73 7.24 -21.04
N ALA A 74 -4.40 7.23 -21.15
CA ALA A 74 -3.59 8.44 -21.25
C ALA A 74 -3.93 9.30 -22.47
N VAL A 75 -4.46 8.69 -23.53
CA VAL A 75 -4.90 9.41 -24.74
C VAL A 75 -6.40 9.66 -24.69
N ALA A 76 -7.21 8.65 -24.35
CA ALA A 76 -8.67 8.73 -24.37
C ALA A 76 -9.25 9.56 -23.22
N ASP A 77 -8.67 9.50 -22.02
CA ASP A 77 -9.11 10.25 -20.83
C ASP A 77 -7.91 10.63 -19.92
N PRO A 78 -7.12 11.64 -20.34
CA PRO A 78 -5.88 11.99 -19.65
C PRO A 78 -6.09 12.59 -18.26
N GLU A 79 -7.18 13.31 -18.05
CA GLU A 79 -7.47 13.93 -16.76
C GLU A 79 -7.81 12.87 -15.72
N TRP A 80 -8.65 11.90 -16.10
CA TRP A 80 -8.96 10.77 -15.23
C TRP A 80 -7.70 9.96 -14.90
N THR A 81 -6.86 9.67 -15.91
CA THR A 81 -5.65 8.87 -15.72
C THR A 81 -4.62 9.60 -14.86
N LEU A 82 -4.46 10.93 -15.03
CA LEU A 82 -3.64 11.75 -14.14
C LEU A 82 -4.15 11.69 -12.69
N GLY A 83 -5.47 11.76 -12.49
CA GLY A 83 -6.11 11.63 -11.19
C GLY A 83 -5.77 10.29 -10.52
N LEU A 84 -5.87 9.19 -11.28
CA LEU A 84 -5.46 7.85 -10.83
C LEU A 84 -3.99 7.84 -10.41
N LEU A 85 -3.06 8.28 -11.27
CA LEU A 85 -1.62 8.24 -10.97
C LEU A 85 -1.25 9.05 -9.73
N ARG A 86 -1.87 10.22 -9.56
CA ARG A 86 -1.70 11.05 -8.36
C ARG A 86 -2.19 10.31 -7.13
N TRP A 87 -3.36 9.69 -7.20
CA TRP A 87 -3.94 8.95 -6.08
C TRP A 87 -3.14 7.70 -5.74
N LEU A 88 -2.68 6.94 -6.74
CA LEU A 88 -1.82 5.79 -6.53
C LEU A 88 -0.61 6.18 -5.68
N ARG A 89 0.02 7.32 -5.98
CA ARG A 89 1.19 7.75 -5.22
C ARG A 89 0.86 8.37 -3.86
N SER A 90 -0.12 9.26 -3.78
CA SER A 90 -0.40 10.07 -2.58
C SER A 90 -1.43 9.45 -1.64
N GLY A 91 -2.47 8.82 -2.17
CA GLY A 91 -3.54 8.19 -1.40
C GLY A 91 -3.29 6.71 -1.11
N ALA A 92 -2.97 5.92 -2.14
CA ALA A 92 -2.72 4.48 -1.98
C ALA A 92 -1.27 4.12 -1.65
N HIS A 93 -0.34 5.07 -1.74
CA HIS A 93 1.10 4.88 -1.50
C HIS A 93 1.77 3.79 -2.36
N LEU A 94 1.24 3.53 -3.56
CA LEU A 94 1.74 2.59 -4.56
C LEU A 94 2.76 3.27 -5.49
N ARG A 95 4.01 3.24 -5.06
CA ARG A 95 5.15 3.88 -5.74
C ARG A 95 5.36 3.35 -7.16
N THR A 96 5.63 2.06 -7.32
CA THR A 96 6.11 1.51 -8.59
C THR A 96 5.08 1.64 -9.70
N ALA A 97 3.81 1.33 -9.41
CA ALA A 97 2.71 1.52 -10.35
C ALA A 97 2.60 2.98 -10.80
N ALA A 98 2.65 3.94 -9.87
CA ALA A 98 2.58 5.36 -10.22
C ALA A 98 3.75 5.83 -11.11
N LEU A 99 4.98 5.39 -10.82
CA LEU A 99 6.17 5.76 -11.62
C LEU A 99 6.12 5.19 -13.04
N VAL A 100 5.88 3.89 -13.16
CA VAL A 100 5.73 3.22 -14.47
C VAL A 100 4.56 3.83 -15.24
N GLY A 101 3.42 4.03 -14.57
CA GLY A 101 2.24 4.64 -15.16
C GLY A 101 2.50 6.06 -15.67
N ALA A 102 3.23 6.90 -14.94
CA ALA A 102 3.57 8.25 -15.39
C ALA A 102 4.52 8.26 -16.61
N ALA A 103 5.47 7.32 -16.68
CA ALA A 103 6.34 7.14 -17.83
C ALA A 103 5.56 6.69 -19.06
N GLU A 104 4.73 5.64 -18.94
CA GLU A 104 3.90 5.12 -20.03
C GLU A 104 2.84 6.14 -20.49
N PHE A 105 2.21 6.84 -19.55
CA PHE A 105 1.31 7.98 -19.84
C PHE A 105 2.01 9.03 -20.69
N THR A 106 3.23 9.41 -20.30
CA THR A 106 4.03 10.39 -21.03
C THR A 106 4.37 9.88 -22.42
N ARG A 107 4.79 8.61 -22.55
CA ARG A 107 5.13 8.00 -23.84
C ARG A 107 3.94 7.96 -24.79
N ALA A 108 2.79 7.47 -24.34
CA ALA A 108 1.58 7.37 -25.16
C ALA A 108 1.14 8.73 -25.70
N ARG A 109 1.15 9.77 -24.85
CA ARG A 109 0.78 11.12 -25.28
C ARG A 109 1.77 11.71 -26.28
N LEU A 110 3.07 11.43 -26.14
CA LEU A 110 4.09 11.84 -27.11
C LEU A 110 3.90 11.14 -28.46
N ASP A 111 3.66 9.82 -28.45
CA ASP A 111 3.39 9.03 -29.65
C ASP A 111 2.13 9.53 -30.37
N ALA A 112 1.08 9.88 -29.62
CA ALA A 112 -0.16 10.46 -30.13
C ALA A 112 -0.07 11.96 -30.47
N LYS A 113 1.09 12.61 -30.24
CA LYS A 113 1.28 14.07 -30.38
C LYS A 113 0.24 14.91 -29.61
N ALA A 114 -0.25 14.39 -28.48
CA ALA A 114 -1.27 15.03 -27.66
C ALA A 114 -0.63 16.03 -26.67
N PRO A 115 -1.05 17.31 -26.65
CA PRO A 115 -0.46 18.32 -25.78
C PRO A 115 -0.95 18.19 -24.31
N GLY A 116 -0.17 18.70 -23.36
CA GLY A 116 -0.58 18.81 -21.95
C GLY A 116 -0.54 17.50 -21.13
N PHE A 117 -0.78 17.64 -19.82
CA PHE A 117 -0.86 16.59 -18.78
C PHE A 117 0.43 15.82 -18.44
N SER A 118 1.34 15.55 -19.39
CA SER A 118 2.50 14.67 -19.12
C SER A 118 3.45 15.20 -18.04
N ARG A 119 3.70 16.52 -18.01
CA ARG A 119 4.52 17.16 -16.96
C ARG A 119 3.89 16.97 -15.58
N GLN A 120 2.56 17.17 -15.50
CA GLN A 120 1.78 17.04 -14.27
C GLN A 120 1.71 15.59 -13.80
N ALA A 121 1.60 14.63 -14.71
CA ALA A 121 1.61 13.20 -14.38
C ALA A 121 2.93 12.77 -13.76
N VAL A 122 4.05 13.22 -14.36
CA VAL A 122 5.39 12.99 -13.83
C VAL A 122 5.55 13.61 -12.44
N ASP A 123 5.24 14.90 -12.26
CA ASP A 123 5.39 15.56 -10.95
C ASP A 123 4.48 14.92 -9.88
N ALA A 124 3.24 14.56 -10.23
CA ALA A 124 2.30 13.92 -9.30
C ALA A 124 2.79 12.54 -8.80
N ALA A 125 3.43 11.76 -9.67
CA ALA A 125 3.98 10.45 -9.33
C ALA A 125 5.25 10.52 -8.48
N LEU A 126 5.94 11.68 -8.43
CA LEU A 126 7.18 11.88 -7.69
C LEU A 126 6.90 12.54 -6.34
N GLN A 127 6.99 11.76 -5.26
CA GLN A 127 6.75 12.18 -3.87
C GLN A 127 7.91 11.85 -2.91
N ARG A 128 8.93 11.10 -3.35
CA ARG A 128 10.17 10.86 -2.60
C ARG A 128 11.40 11.22 -3.43
N ALA A 129 12.46 11.65 -2.75
CA ALA A 129 13.64 12.17 -3.42
C ALA A 129 14.47 11.10 -4.17
N ASP A 130 14.27 9.81 -3.91
CA ASP A 130 14.86 8.73 -4.72
C ASP A 130 14.09 8.44 -6.02
N GLU A 131 12.83 8.87 -6.13
CA GLU A 131 11.96 8.55 -7.26
C GLU A 131 12.33 9.23 -8.59
N PRO A 132 12.83 10.48 -8.61
CA PRO A 132 13.39 11.09 -9.82
C PRO A 132 14.41 10.20 -10.54
N GLY A 133 15.37 9.64 -9.80
CA GLY A 133 16.38 8.75 -10.35
C GLY A 133 15.80 7.44 -10.86
N GLU A 134 14.83 6.86 -10.15
CA GLU A 134 14.16 5.63 -10.60
C GLU A 134 13.32 5.83 -11.86
N LEU A 135 12.59 6.95 -11.98
CA LEU A 135 11.84 7.26 -13.19
C LEU A 135 12.77 7.42 -14.40
N LEU A 136 13.90 8.10 -14.22
CA LEU A 136 14.92 8.25 -15.26
C LEU A 136 15.56 6.91 -15.64
N ALA A 137 15.80 6.03 -14.66
CA ALA A 137 16.30 4.68 -14.90
C ALA A 137 15.29 3.85 -15.73
N TYR A 138 14.02 3.86 -15.33
CA TYR A 138 12.95 3.18 -16.07
C TYR A 138 12.84 3.70 -17.50
N TRP A 139 12.76 5.02 -17.67
CA TRP A 139 12.68 5.64 -18.99
C TRP A 139 13.87 5.26 -19.86
N THR A 140 15.08 5.36 -19.32
CA THR A 140 16.31 5.06 -20.08
C THR A 140 16.38 3.59 -20.49
N SER A 141 15.98 2.69 -19.60
CA SER A 141 15.91 1.25 -19.89
C SER A 141 14.93 0.94 -21.01
N ARG A 142 13.75 1.59 -21.02
CA ARG A 142 12.66 1.27 -21.94
C ARG A 142 12.73 2.02 -23.28
N TYR A 143 13.17 3.27 -23.23
CA TYR A 143 13.06 4.24 -24.34
C TYR A 143 14.40 4.88 -24.73
N GLY A 144 15.48 4.56 -24.04
CA GLY A 144 16.81 5.12 -24.28
C GLY A 144 17.05 6.45 -23.57
N ARG A 145 18.26 6.99 -23.75
CA ARG A 145 18.79 8.15 -22.99
C ARG A 145 18.15 9.49 -23.35
N ALA A 146 17.43 9.57 -24.47
CA ALA A 146 16.79 10.81 -24.90
C ALA A 146 15.57 11.10 -24.01
N LEU A 147 15.67 12.16 -23.19
CA LEU A 147 14.60 12.57 -22.27
C LEU A 147 13.72 13.65 -22.91
N PRO A 148 12.41 13.40 -23.11
CA PRO A 148 11.49 14.40 -23.62
C PRO A 148 11.33 15.60 -22.69
N LYS A 149 11.03 16.76 -23.27
CA LYS A 149 10.80 18.01 -22.54
C LYS A 149 9.77 17.92 -21.39
N PRO A 150 8.57 17.32 -21.54
CA PRO A 150 7.63 17.22 -20.42
C PRO A 150 8.16 16.36 -19.26
N LEU A 151 8.91 15.30 -19.56
CA LEU A 151 9.51 14.44 -18.54
C LEU A 151 10.61 15.18 -17.77
N LYS A 152 11.54 15.85 -18.49
CA LYS A 152 12.57 16.69 -17.85
C LYS A 152 11.96 17.73 -16.92
N ARG A 153 10.92 18.44 -17.38
CA ARG A 153 10.26 19.49 -16.60
C ARG A 153 9.52 18.95 -15.38
N GLY A 154 8.83 17.82 -15.51
CA GLY A 154 8.12 17.20 -14.37
C GLY A 154 9.09 16.70 -13.30
N VAL A 155 10.22 16.10 -13.72
CA VAL A 155 11.28 15.72 -12.77
C VAL A 155 11.91 16.94 -12.12
N ALA A 156 12.18 18.01 -12.88
CA ALA A 156 12.74 19.24 -12.33
C ALA A 156 11.84 19.89 -11.27
N ASP A 157 10.52 19.88 -11.47
CA ASP A 157 9.55 20.36 -10.48
C ASP A 157 9.61 19.52 -9.19
N ALA A 158 9.66 18.20 -9.33
CA ALA A 158 9.78 17.29 -8.19
C ALA A 158 11.10 17.50 -7.45
N VAL A 159 12.22 17.70 -8.14
CA VAL A 159 13.53 17.98 -7.53
C VAL A 159 13.48 19.24 -6.67
N ARG A 160 12.89 20.35 -7.18
CA ARG A 160 12.71 21.59 -6.41
C ARG A 160 11.94 21.37 -5.11
N ARG A 161 10.94 20.49 -5.14
CA ARG A 161 10.11 20.16 -3.98
C ARG A 161 10.80 19.22 -3.00
N LEU A 162 11.48 18.17 -3.50
CA LEU A 162 11.89 17.01 -2.72
C LEU A 162 13.36 17.05 -2.24
N TYR A 163 14.23 17.84 -2.88
CA TYR A 163 15.65 17.85 -2.53
C TYR A 163 15.93 18.87 -1.43
N HIS A 164 16.37 18.36 -0.27
CA HIS A 164 16.79 19.08 0.92
C HIS A 164 17.88 18.24 1.64
N GLY A 165 18.61 18.81 2.62
CA GLY A 165 19.75 18.13 3.26
C GLY A 165 19.43 16.72 3.77
N ARG A 166 18.32 16.56 4.51
CA ARG A 166 17.88 15.24 5.01
C ARG A 166 17.55 14.23 3.91
N SER A 167 16.95 14.64 2.79
CA SER A 167 16.64 13.70 1.71
C SER A 167 17.88 13.30 0.93
N LEU A 168 18.84 14.21 0.77
CA LEU A 168 20.16 13.91 0.21
C LEU A 168 20.87 12.84 1.04
N LEU A 169 20.99 13.02 2.36
CA LEU A 169 21.64 12.01 3.24
C LEU A 169 20.96 10.63 3.16
N LYS A 170 19.64 10.62 3.07
CA LYS A 170 18.86 9.37 3.08
C LYS A 170 18.87 8.62 1.75
N TYR A 171 18.89 9.34 0.63
CA TYR A 171 18.58 8.76 -0.68
C TYR A 171 19.73 8.83 -1.69
N ASP A 172 20.72 9.70 -1.50
CA ASP A 172 21.88 9.83 -2.39
C ASP A 172 23.05 8.91 -1.97
N THR A 173 22.88 7.61 -2.19
CA THR A 173 23.85 6.58 -1.81
C THR A 173 24.62 6.03 -3.02
N ALA A 174 25.86 5.58 -2.80
CA ALA A 174 26.71 4.99 -3.85
C ALA A 174 26.14 3.72 -4.50
N SER A 175 25.20 3.04 -3.83
CA SER A 175 24.50 1.87 -4.35
C SER A 175 23.44 2.18 -5.42
N LYS A 176 23.13 3.46 -5.68
CA LYS A 176 22.12 3.86 -6.68
C LYS A 176 22.77 4.12 -8.03
N GLY A 177 22.14 3.60 -9.10
CA GLY A 177 22.59 3.84 -10.47
C GLY A 177 22.38 5.28 -10.96
N TYR A 178 21.29 5.92 -10.52
CA TYR A 178 21.05 7.35 -10.69
C TYR A 178 21.10 8.03 -9.33
N ARG A 179 22.08 8.91 -9.14
CA ARG A 179 22.29 9.72 -7.94
C ARG A 179 21.77 11.14 -8.13
N PHE A 180 21.72 11.92 -7.06
CA PHE A 180 21.15 13.27 -7.12
C PHE A 180 21.85 14.14 -8.15
N GLY A 181 23.19 14.08 -8.23
CA GLY A 181 23.97 14.78 -9.26
C GLY A 181 23.54 14.42 -10.69
N ASP A 182 23.34 13.13 -11.00
CA ASP A 182 22.90 12.71 -12.34
C ASP A 182 21.51 13.27 -12.69
N VAL A 183 20.59 13.26 -11.72
CA VAL A 183 19.24 13.83 -11.91
C VAL A 183 19.33 15.33 -12.19
N LEU A 184 20.16 16.07 -11.45
CA LEU A 184 20.37 17.50 -11.64
C LEU A 184 20.92 17.81 -13.04
N GLU A 185 21.90 17.04 -13.51
CA GLU A 185 22.50 17.20 -14.84
C GLU A 185 21.54 16.88 -15.97
N LEU A 186 20.74 15.83 -15.83
CA LEU A 186 19.83 15.39 -16.90
C LEU A 186 18.61 16.31 -17.07
N THR A 187 18.20 16.96 -15.99
CA THR A 187 16.92 17.70 -15.92
C THR A 187 17.07 19.20 -15.74
N HIS A 188 18.27 19.67 -15.38
CA HIS A 188 18.63 21.07 -15.21
C HIS A 188 17.58 21.89 -14.40
N PRO A 189 17.20 21.47 -13.19
CA PRO A 189 16.26 22.22 -12.39
C PRO A 189 16.89 23.52 -11.90
N SER A 190 16.13 24.62 -12.00
CA SER A 190 16.50 25.86 -11.32
C SER A 190 16.09 25.78 -9.84
N PRO A 191 16.92 26.24 -8.89
CA PRO A 191 16.56 26.32 -7.48
C PRO A 191 15.24 27.08 -7.27
N ASP A 192 14.50 26.72 -6.23
CA ASP A 192 13.30 27.44 -5.86
C ASP A 192 13.64 28.86 -5.36
N PRO A 193 13.03 29.94 -5.91
CA PRO A 193 13.27 31.29 -5.42
C PRO A 193 12.95 31.47 -3.92
N ALA A 194 12.04 30.68 -3.36
CA ALA A 194 11.72 30.68 -1.93
C ALA A 194 12.71 29.88 -1.06
N LYS A 195 13.69 29.20 -1.67
CA LYS A 195 14.70 28.37 -1.01
C LYS A 195 16.11 28.80 -1.44
N PRO A 196 16.62 29.97 -0.99
CA PRO A 196 17.92 30.48 -1.41
C PRO A 196 19.09 29.50 -1.13
N TRP A 197 18.95 28.65 -0.10
CA TRP A 197 19.90 27.58 0.25
C TRP A 197 19.97 26.43 -0.78
N GLN A 198 18.96 26.25 -1.64
CA GLN A 198 18.85 25.07 -2.50
C GLN A 198 19.92 25.05 -3.60
N GLY A 199 20.39 26.22 -4.04
CA GLY A 199 21.51 26.30 -4.98
C GLY A 199 22.81 25.70 -4.43
N GLU A 200 23.12 25.98 -3.16
CA GLU A 200 24.29 25.42 -2.48
C GLU A 200 24.14 23.90 -2.28
N LEU A 201 22.94 23.44 -1.93
CA LEU A 201 22.64 22.01 -1.83
C LEU A 201 22.83 21.30 -3.18
N PHE A 202 22.38 21.88 -4.29
CA PHE A 202 22.54 21.29 -5.62
C PHE A 202 24.02 21.19 -6.00
N ARG A 203 24.81 22.23 -5.72
CA ARG A 203 26.26 22.20 -5.91
C ARG A 203 26.89 21.08 -5.08
N TYR A 204 26.53 20.97 -3.80
CA TYR A 204 27.02 19.90 -2.93
C TYR A 204 26.67 18.50 -3.45
N ALA A 205 25.44 18.30 -3.97
CA ALA A 205 25.03 17.03 -4.56
C ALA A 205 25.83 16.67 -5.84
N LEU A 206 26.17 17.67 -6.66
CA LEU A 206 27.03 17.48 -7.84
C LEU A 206 28.47 17.14 -7.43
N ASP A 207 29.03 17.85 -6.44
CA ASP A 207 30.37 17.57 -5.93
C ASP A 207 30.43 16.16 -5.32
N ARG A 208 29.43 15.74 -4.53
CA ARG A 208 29.33 14.36 -4.02
C ARG A 208 29.26 13.29 -5.11
N ARG A 209 28.81 13.64 -6.31
CA ARG A 209 28.71 12.72 -7.45
C ARG A 209 30.05 12.60 -8.17
N HIS A 210 30.71 13.72 -8.44
CA HIS A 210 31.86 13.78 -9.34
C HIS A 210 33.20 13.90 -8.62
N ARG A 211 33.22 14.52 -7.44
CA ARG A 211 34.41 14.82 -6.63
C ARG A 211 34.11 14.55 -5.14
N PRO A 212 33.77 13.30 -4.77
CA PRO A 212 33.29 12.98 -3.43
C PRO A 212 34.29 13.36 -2.31
N ASP A 213 35.58 13.27 -2.58
CA ASP A 213 36.64 13.58 -1.61
C ASP A 213 36.77 15.09 -1.34
N GLU A 214 36.38 15.93 -2.30
CA GLU A 214 36.41 17.40 -2.20
C GLU A 214 35.06 17.98 -1.76
N ALA A 215 33.99 17.18 -1.72
CA ALA A 215 32.64 17.68 -1.48
C ALA A 215 32.47 18.16 -0.03
N VAL A 216 32.35 19.48 0.16
CA VAL A 216 32.10 20.12 1.47
C VAL A 216 30.64 20.55 1.59
N PRO A 217 29.93 20.21 2.69
CA PRO A 217 28.56 20.62 2.89
C PRO A 217 28.45 22.15 3.01
N PRO A 218 27.31 22.75 2.61
CA PRO A 218 27.08 24.17 2.84
C PRO A 218 27.16 24.51 4.33
N ALA A 219 27.94 25.52 4.71
CA ALA A 219 28.13 25.90 6.11
C ALA A 219 26.81 26.32 6.80
N SER A 220 25.84 26.79 6.00
CA SER A 220 24.48 27.15 6.42
C SER A 220 23.60 25.94 6.78
N ASP A 221 23.97 24.71 6.38
CA ASP A 221 23.21 23.49 6.64
C ASP A 221 23.82 22.70 7.81
N ALA A 222 23.33 22.98 9.02
CA ALA A 222 23.79 22.34 10.25
C ALA A 222 23.66 20.81 10.23
N LEU A 223 22.63 20.27 9.55
CA LEU A 223 22.40 18.82 9.46
C LEU A 223 23.51 18.15 8.62
N LEU A 224 23.81 18.72 7.46
CA LEU A 224 24.86 18.19 6.59
C LEU A 224 26.25 18.32 7.20
N THR A 225 26.51 19.42 7.91
CA THR A 225 27.76 19.63 8.65
C THR A 225 27.91 18.62 9.78
N ALA A 226 26.89 18.48 10.65
CA ALA A 226 26.90 17.48 11.73
C ALA A 226 27.02 16.05 11.19
N ASN A 227 26.41 15.76 10.03
CA ASN A 227 26.58 14.46 9.37
C ASN A 227 28.03 14.22 8.96
N ARG A 228 28.68 15.20 8.32
CA ARG A 228 30.09 15.08 7.91
C ARG A 228 30.99 14.85 9.11
N GLU A 229 30.80 15.61 10.19
CA GLU A 229 31.57 15.46 11.44
C GLU A 229 31.39 14.08 12.05
N LEU A 230 30.15 13.59 12.12
CA LEU A 230 29.84 12.26 12.65
C LEU A 230 30.47 11.15 11.79
N LEU A 231 30.37 11.26 10.46
CA LEU A 231 30.96 10.27 9.53
C LEU A 231 32.49 10.28 9.55
N ALA A 232 33.11 11.41 9.87
CA ALA A 232 34.55 11.55 10.01
C ALA A 232 35.11 10.96 11.32
N LEU A 233 34.25 10.59 12.29
CA LEU A 233 34.72 9.95 13.52
C LEU A 233 35.50 8.66 13.21
N PRO A 234 36.69 8.50 13.81
CA PRO A 234 37.43 7.24 13.76
C PRO A 234 36.60 6.07 14.30
N VAL A 235 36.76 4.88 13.72
CA VAL A 235 35.91 3.70 14.00
C VAL A 235 35.87 3.37 15.49
N GLU A 236 37.00 3.48 16.17
CA GLU A 236 37.17 3.22 17.60
C GLU A 236 36.38 4.19 18.51
N GLN A 237 36.01 5.37 18.01
CA GLN A 237 35.24 6.38 18.76
C GLN A 237 33.73 6.30 18.48
N ARG A 238 33.31 5.62 17.40
CA ARG A 238 31.91 5.61 16.94
C ARG A 238 30.98 4.98 17.96
N ARG A 239 31.38 3.87 18.59
CA ARG A 239 30.56 3.20 19.61
C ARG A 239 30.29 4.12 20.80
N ALA A 240 31.33 4.75 21.34
CA ALA A 240 31.20 5.69 22.44
C ALA A 240 30.30 6.88 22.07
N ALA A 241 30.39 7.37 20.83
CA ALA A 241 29.50 8.44 20.34
C ALA A 241 28.02 8.04 20.28
N VAL A 242 27.70 6.74 20.24
CA VAL A 242 26.31 6.24 20.29
C VAL A 242 25.86 5.97 21.72
N THR A 243 26.71 5.33 22.54
CA THR A 243 26.32 4.85 23.87
C THR A 243 26.50 5.87 24.98
N ALA A 244 27.26 6.95 24.75
CA ALA A 244 27.37 8.05 25.70
C ALA A 244 26.07 8.85 25.80
N GLU A 245 25.92 9.61 26.89
CA GLU A 245 24.81 10.54 27.09
C GLU A 245 24.62 11.46 25.87
N GLY A 246 23.37 11.63 25.45
CA GLY A 246 23.01 12.42 24.27
C GLY A 246 23.30 11.73 22.91
N GLY A 247 23.63 10.44 22.90
CA GLY A 247 23.97 9.70 21.68
C GLY A 247 22.85 9.70 20.64
N ALA A 248 21.61 9.44 21.07
CA ALA A 248 20.45 9.43 20.18
C ALA A 248 20.20 10.81 19.54
N GLU A 249 20.31 11.89 20.31
CA GLU A 249 20.19 13.27 19.87
C GLU A 249 21.28 13.63 18.86
N ARG A 250 22.52 13.19 19.11
CA ARG A 250 23.66 13.38 18.21
C ARG A 250 23.42 12.70 16.86
N LEU A 251 22.95 11.46 16.87
CA LEU A 251 22.60 10.74 15.64
C LEU A 251 21.45 11.43 14.88
N ALA A 252 20.43 11.88 15.60
CA ALA A 252 19.28 12.57 15.01
C ALA A 252 19.66 13.93 14.38
N ALA A 253 20.53 14.69 15.04
CA ALA A 253 21.07 15.97 14.54
C ALA A 253 21.94 15.79 13.29
N ALA A 254 22.68 14.69 13.22
CA ALA A 254 23.43 14.27 12.03
C ALA A 254 22.56 13.60 10.95
N GLY A 255 21.26 13.42 11.20
CA GLY A 255 20.35 12.73 10.29
C GLY A 255 20.70 11.25 10.05
N LEU A 256 21.52 10.62 10.91
CA LEU A 256 21.88 9.22 10.78
C LEU A 256 20.70 8.35 11.21
N THR A 257 20.20 7.56 10.27
CA THR A 257 19.11 6.61 10.50
C THR A 257 19.63 5.32 11.13
N TRP A 258 18.79 4.62 11.92
CA TRP A 258 19.17 3.31 12.48
C TRP A 258 19.55 2.30 11.39
N GLU A 259 18.95 2.38 10.19
CA GLU A 259 19.30 1.52 9.05
C GLU A 259 20.76 1.71 8.58
N ALA A 260 21.28 2.94 8.69
CA ALA A 260 22.65 3.28 8.31
C ALA A 260 23.65 3.09 9.47
N LEU A 261 23.14 2.97 10.69
CA LEU A 261 23.94 2.90 11.92
C LEU A 261 24.89 1.70 11.90
N ALA A 262 24.42 0.51 11.53
CA ALA A 262 25.24 -0.70 11.50
C ALA A 262 26.45 -0.56 10.56
N GLY A 263 26.22 -0.04 9.35
CA GLY A 263 27.28 0.16 8.36
C GLY A 263 28.29 1.21 8.78
N TRP A 264 27.84 2.29 9.43
CA TRP A 264 28.72 3.33 9.96
C TRP A 264 29.49 2.85 11.19
N LEU A 265 28.86 2.13 12.12
CA LEU A 265 29.51 1.61 13.32
C LEU A 265 30.65 0.64 12.97
N GLN A 266 30.54 -0.09 11.85
CA GLN A 266 31.46 -1.17 11.45
C GLN A 266 31.60 -2.24 12.55
N GLY A 267 30.51 -2.47 13.28
CA GLY A 267 30.42 -3.40 14.39
C GLY A 267 28.97 -3.86 14.60
N PRO A 268 28.72 -4.82 15.51
CA PRO A 268 27.39 -5.32 15.76
C PRO A 268 26.49 -4.23 16.38
N LEU A 269 25.19 -4.27 16.04
CA LEU A 269 24.18 -3.59 16.84
C LEU A 269 23.83 -4.50 18.03
N ASP A 270 24.67 -4.46 19.06
CA ASP A 270 24.50 -5.17 20.32
C ASP A 270 23.42 -4.50 21.20
N ALA A 271 23.15 -5.07 22.38
CA ALA A 271 22.16 -4.57 23.31
C ALA A 271 22.38 -3.08 23.65
N ASP A 272 23.59 -2.69 24.08
CA ASP A 272 23.90 -1.31 24.47
C ASP A 272 23.60 -0.30 23.35
N VAL A 273 23.97 -0.64 22.10
CA VAL A 273 23.73 0.23 20.95
C VAL A 273 22.24 0.36 20.67
N TRP A 274 21.48 -0.74 20.73
CA TRP A 274 20.03 -0.69 20.56
C TRP A 274 19.34 0.11 21.67
N GLU A 275 19.72 -0.13 22.91
CA GLU A 275 19.18 0.56 24.08
C GLU A 275 19.42 2.07 24.02
N ALA A 276 20.59 2.49 23.52
CA ALA A 276 20.88 3.90 23.31
C ALA A 276 19.97 4.56 22.26
N VAL A 277 19.57 3.84 21.20
CA VAL A 277 18.80 4.44 20.08
C VAL A 277 17.29 4.30 20.22
N ILE A 278 16.79 3.26 20.90
CA ILE A 278 15.36 2.98 21.11
C ILE A 278 14.55 4.20 21.61
N PRO A 279 15.04 5.03 22.55
CA PRO A 279 14.32 6.22 23.01
C PRO A 279 13.92 7.18 21.87
N SER A 280 14.79 7.35 20.87
CA SER A 280 14.55 8.23 19.72
C SER A 280 13.74 7.60 18.59
N MET A 281 13.58 6.27 18.61
CA MET A 281 12.84 5.55 17.56
C MET A 281 11.35 5.83 17.66
N GLY A 282 10.70 6.14 16.54
CA GLY A 282 9.25 6.22 16.48
C GLY A 282 8.58 4.84 16.64
N PRO A 283 7.30 4.75 17.07
CA PRO A 283 6.61 3.47 17.29
C PRO A 283 6.68 2.50 16.10
N MET A 284 6.60 3.01 14.87
CA MET A 284 6.70 2.17 13.67
C MET A 284 8.11 1.64 13.38
N ALA A 285 9.15 2.34 13.81
CA ALA A 285 10.52 1.83 13.73
C ALA A 285 10.72 0.73 14.77
N LEU A 286 10.13 0.86 15.97
CA LEU A 286 10.14 -0.17 17.00
C LEU A 286 9.46 -1.46 16.53
N VAL A 287 8.21 -1.36 16.04
CA VAL A 287 7.43 -2.52 15.55
C VAL A 287 8.18 -3.30 14.45
N ARG A 288 8.97 -2.62 13.60
CA ARG A 288 9.76 -3.26 12.53
C ARG A 288 11.03 -3.97 13.01
N ASN A 289 11.51 -3.65 14.21
CA ASN A 289 12.80 -4.10 14.70
C ASN A 289 12.70 -5.06 15.91
N LEU A 290 11.50 -5.48 16.30
CA LEU A 290 11.29 -6.38 17.46
C LEU A 290 12.17 -7.64 17.41
N ARG A 291 12.28 -8.29 16.25
CA ARG A 291 13.16 -9.45 16.06
C ARG A 291 14.64 -9.10 16.27
N ASN A 292 15.07 -7.94 15.81
CA ASN A 292 16.46 -7.49 15.94
C ASN A 292 16.79 -7.20 17.40
N PHE A 293 15.84 -6.64 18.15
CA PHE A 293 15.99 -6.41 19.59
C PHE A 293 16.15 -7.72 20.37
N ASP A 294 15.36 -8.75 20.05
CA ASP A 294 15.53 -10.08 20.65
C ASP A 294 16.88 -10.70 20.31
N GLN A 295 17.30 -10.61 19.04
CA GLN A 295 18.59 -11.15 18.59
C GLN A 295 19.79 -10.45 19.24
N ALA A 296 19.69 -9.16 19.51
CA ALA A 296 20.71 -8.39 20.19
C ALA A 296 20.74 -8.61 21.71
N GLY A 297 19.68 -9.20 22.28
CA GLY A 297 19.58 -9.45 23.71
C GLY A 297 19.32 -8.20 24.55
N VAL A 298 18.49 -7.26 24.07
CA VAL A 298 18.10 -6.08 24.86
C VAL A 298 17.45 -6.50 26.19
N SER A 299 17.66 -5.69 27.24
CA SER A 299 17.15 -5.96 28.58
C SER A 299 15.62 -6.06 28.63
N ASP A 300 15.10 -6.77 29.63
CA ASP A 300 13.66 -6.86 29.87
C ASP A 300 13.03 -5.50 30.17
N GLU A 301 13.77 -4.58 30.78
CA GLU A 301 13.30 -3.21 31.05
C GLU A 301 13.10 -2.43 29.74
N THR A 302 14.11 -2.44 28.87
CA THR A 302 13.99 -1.83 27.52
C THR A 302 12.87 -2.50 26.73
N ALA A 303 12.78 -3.82 26.77
CA ALA A 303 11.72 -4.56 26.07
C ALA A 303 10.33 -4.19 26.60
N ALA A 304 10.16 -4.06 27.93
CA ALA A 304 8.91 -3.62 28.54
C ALA A 304 8.54 -2.19 28.10
N GLU A 305 9.51 -1.28 28.01
CA GLU A 305 9.27 0.08 27.51
C GLU A 305 8.84 0.09 26.04
N VAL A 306 9.50 -0.70 25.20
CA VAL A 306 9.09 -0.87 23.79
C VAL A 306 7.66 -1.43 23.71
N ALA A 307 7.36 -2.49 24.47
CA ALA A 307 6.05 -3.11 24.54
C ALA A 307 4.95 -2.11 24.96
N ARG A 308 5.24 -1.27 25.96
CA ARG A 308 4.34 -0.20 26.43
C ARG A 308 4.09 0.85 25.35
N ARG A 309 5.15 1.29 24.66
CA ARG A 309 5.03 2.32 23.59
C ARG A 309 4.26 1.81 22.36
N ILE A 310 4.47 0.56 21.94
CA ILE A 310 3.78 0.03 20.75
C ILE A 310 2.31 -0.32 21.02
N SER A 311 1.97 -0.61 22.28
CA SER A 311 0.60 -0.92 22.72
C SER A 311 -0.16 0.28 23.27
N ASP A 312 0.46 1.47 23.35
CA ASP A 312 -0.19 2.67 23.84
C ASP A 312 -1.40 3.05 22.97
N ARG A 313 -2.57 3.19 23.60
CA ARG A 313 -3.83 3.48 22.91
C ARG A 313 -3.79 4.82 22.17
N GLY A 314 -3.10 5.82 22.72
CA GLY A 314 -2.96 7.14 22.10
C GLY A 314 -2.11 7.09 20.83
N GLU A 315 -0.96 6.42 20.89
CA GLU A 315 -0.07 6.17 19.74
C GLU A 315 -0.78 5.36 18.66
N VAL A 316 -1.44 4.25 19.02
CA VAL A 316 -2.17 3.40 18.06
C VAL A 316 -3.27 4.22 17.36
N ARG A 317 -4.06 5.01 18.10
CA ARG A 317 -5.10 5.87 17.50
C ARG A 317 -4.51 6.98 16.62
N ARG A 318 -3.44 7.65 17.06
CA ARG A 318 -2.77 8.71 16.28
C ARG A 318 -2.13 8.18 15.00
N SER A 319 -1.59 6.96 15.04
CA SER A 319 -0.98 6.31 13.89
C SER A 319 -1.99 6.05 12.76
N ARG A 320 -3.30 6.02 13.09
CA ARG A 320 -4.42 5.65 12.20
C ARG A 320 -4.19 4.31 11.47
N GLN A 321 -3.30 3.47 11.98
CA GLN A 321 -3.01 2.17 11.40
C GLN A 321 -4.16 1.21 11.72
N PHE A 322 -4.42 0.31 10.79
CA PHE A 322 -5.35 -0.79 10.94
C PHE A 322 -4.61 -2.10 11.26
N PRO A 323 -5.32 -3.18 11.62
CA PRO A 323 -4.74 -4.40 12.20
C PRO A 323 -3.60 -5.07 11.41
N PHE A 324 -3.54 -4.88 10.09
CA PHE A 324 -2.56 -5.54 9.20
C PHE A 324 -1.11 -5.37 9.64
N ARG A 325 -0.73 -4.18 10.12
CA ARG A 325 0.66 -3.88 10.51
C ARG A 325 1.10 -4.66 11.74
N TYR A 326 0.22 -4.79 12.73
CA TYR A 326 0.51 -5.53 13.96
C TYR A 326 0.54 -7.04 13.71
N LEU A 327 -0.33 -7.55 12.82
CA LEU A 327 -0.27 -8.94 12.38
C LEU A 327 1.05 -9.27 11.67
N ALA A 328 1.50 -8.39 10.76
CA ALA A 328 2.78 -8.59 10.08
C ALA A 328 3.94 -8.64 11.09
N ALA A 329 3.95 -7.71 12.07
CA ALA A 329 4.96 -7.68 13.11
C ALA A 329 4.96 -8.95 13.99
N HIS A 330 3.78 -9.43 14.39
CA HIS A 330 3.64 -10.65 15.18
C HIS A 330 4.25 -11.88 14.47
N ARG A 331 4.05 -12.00 13.17
CA ARG A 331 4.66 -13.09 12.38
C ARG A 331 6.16 -12.97 12.21
N HIS A 332 6.66 -11.74 12.14
CA HIS A 332 8.09 -11.46 12.02
C HIS A 332 8.87 -11.66 13.32
N ALA A 333 8.22 -11.47 14.47
CA ALA A 333 8.82 -11.58 15.80
C ALA A 333 7.93 -12.45 16.73
N PRO A 334 7.91 -13.78 16.54
CA PRO A 334 7.04 -14.71 17.29
C PRO A 334 7.50 -14.94 18.75
N SER A 335 8.20 -13.97 19.35
CA SER A 335 8.64 -14.03 20.74
C SER A 335 7.49 -13.71 21.70
N LEU A 336 7.41 -14.47 22.80
CA LEU A 336 6.42 -14.25 23.86
C LEU A 336 6.53 -12.84 24.47
N ARG A 337 7.71 -12.20 24.41
CA ARG A 337 7.94 -10.82 24.88
C ARG A 337 7.01 -9.81 24.20
N TRP A 338 6.68 -10.00 22.93
CA TRP A 338 5.93 -9.01 22.13
C TRP A 338 4.48 -9.40 21.91
N GLY A 339 4.13 -10.68 22.01
CA GLY A 339 2.81 -11.20 21.63
C GLY A 339 1.65 -10.44 22.28
N HIS A 340 1.71 -10.22 23.61
CA HIS A 340 0.66 -9.51 24.33
C HIS A 340 0.54 -8.03 23.92
N ALA A 341 1.67 -7.34 23.73
CA ALA A 341 1.69 -5.94 23.32
C ALA A 341 1.15 -5.77 21.88
N LEU A 342 1.52 -6.67 20.98
CA LEU A 342 1.03 -6.69 19.60
C LEU A 342 -0.47 -7.01 19.51
N GLU A 343 -0.95 -7.97 20.29
CA GLU A 343 -2.39 -8.27 20.41
C GLU A 343 -3.17 -7.07 20.97
N THR A 344 -2.62 -6.41 22.00
CA THR A 344 -3.23 -5.21 22.60
C THR A 344 -3.29 -4.06 21.59
N ALA A 345 -2.19 -3.81 20.87
CA ALA A 345 -2.12 -2.79 19.83
C ALA A 345 -3.10 -3.09 18.68
N LEU A 346 -3.19 -4.35 18.26
CA LEU A 346 -4.15 -4.82 17.26
C LEU A 346 -5.59 -4.56 17.74
N SER A 347 -5.92 -4.96 18.97
CA SER A 347 -7.22 -4.70 19.59
C SER A 347 -7.56 -3.21 19.66
N HIS A 348 -6.60 -2.35 20.00
CA HIS A 348 -6.79 -0.89 19.97
C HIS A 348 -7.01 -0.36 18.56
N SER A 349 -6.36 -0.93 17.55
CA SER A 349 -6.52 -0.53 16.15
C SER A 349 -7.92 -0.85 15.59
N LEU A 350 -8.61 -1.86 16.15
CA LEU A 350 -10.00 -2.17 15.78
C LEU A 350 -10.98 -1.03 16.09
N ALA A 351 -10.66 -0.13 17.03
CA ALA A 351 -11.48 1.06 17.27
C ALA A 351 -11.51 2.02 16.07
N ASN A 352 -10.54 1.92 15.15
CA ASN A 352 -10.51 2.70 13.91
C ASN A 352 -11.40 2.09 12.80
N VAL A 353 -11.88 0.86 12.99
CA VAL A 353 -12.79 0.17 12.07
C VAL A 353 -14.23 0.61 12.37
N PRO A 354 -14.96 1.13 11.36
CA PRO A 354 -16.34 1.56 11.54
C PRO A 354 -17.25 0.44 12.06
N ALA A 355 -18.21 0.81 12.91
CA ALA A 355 -19.27 -0.11 13.29
C ALA A 355 -20.22 -0.33 12.11
N LEU A 356 -20.67 -1.57 11.93
CA LEU A 356 -21.59 -1.96 10.88
C LEU A 356 -22.94 -2.35 11.51
N PRO A 357 -24.03 -1.58 11.32
CA PRO A 357 -25.34 -1.95 11.85
C PRO A 357 -25.94 -3.14 11.08
N GLY A 358 -27.00 -3.74 11.63
CA GLY A 358 -27.68 -4.87 11.00
C GLY A 358 -26.84 -6.15 10.97
N ARG A 359 -27.32 -7.14 10.22
CA ARG A 359 -26.75 -8.49 10.10
C ARG A 359 -25.91 -8.63 8.83
N THR A 360 -24.64 -8.98 9.01
CA THR A 360 -23.63 -9.03 7.93
C THR A 360 -23.17 -10.47 7.67
N LEU A 361 -23.22 -10.95 6.44
CA LEU A 361 -22.49 -12.17 6.07
C LEU A 361 -21.10 -11.79 5.56
N VAL A 362 -20.03 -12.33 6.16
CA VAL A 362 -18.65 -12.12 5.72
C VAL A 362 -18.06 -13.45 5.24
N LEU A 363 -17.88 -13.58 3.93
CA LEU A 363 -17.29 -14.74 3.25
C LEU A 363 -15.81 -14.46 2.94
N VAL A 364 -14.92 -15.32 3.44
CA VAL A 364 -13.47 -15.20 3.28
C VAL A 364 -12.95 -16.34 2.43
N ASP A 365 -12.39 -16.00 1.28
CA ASP A 365 -11.79 -16.98 0.39
C ASP A 365 -10.47 -17.50 0.98
N ARG A 366 -10.40 -18.82 1.06
CA ARG A 366 -9.28 -19.61 1.56
C ARG A 366 -8.88 -20.68 0.53
N SER A 367 -9.14 -20.44 -0.74
CA SER A 367 -8.63 -21.24 -1.85
C SER A 367 -7.11 -21.15 -1.96
N GLY A 368 -6.50 -22.12 -2.66
CA GLY A 368 -5.06 -22.22 -2.82
C GLY A 368 -4.41 -20.97 -3.43
N SER A 369 -5.10 -20.29 -4.36
CA SER A 369 -4.62 -19.07 -5.01
C SER A 369 -4.51 -17.87 -4.05
N MET A 370 -5.22 -17.89 -2.92
CA MET A 370 -5.12 -16.88 -1.87
C MET A 370 -3.84 -17.01 -1.02
N PHE A 371 -3.19 -18.18 -1.02
CA PHE A 371 -1.98 -18.43 -0.22
C PHE A 371 -0.67 -18.05 -0.92
N ASP A 372 -0.77 -17.68 -2.19
CA ASP A 372 0.35 -17.18 -2.97
C ASP A 372 0.98 -15.94 -2.30
N ARG A 373 2.31 -15.89 -2.26
CA ARG A 373 3.06 -14.81 -1.61
C ARG A 373 3.42 -13.79 -2.69
N PRO A 374 2.81 -12.58 -2.68
CA PRO A 374 3.01 -11.60 -3.75
C PRO A 374 4.48 -11.23 -3.94
N SER A 375 5.28 -11.17 -2.85
CA SER A 375 6.72 -10.95 -2.93
C SER A 375 7.47 -11.66 -1.81
N ALA A 376 8.76 -11.94 -2.04
CA ALA A 376 9.69 -12.43 -0.99
C ALA A 376 9.83 -11.45 0.20
N GLN A 377 9.38 -10.20 0.03
CA GLN A 377 9.47 -9.12 1.01
C GLN A 377 8.18 -8.93 1.83
N THR A 378 7.06 -9.54 1.41
CA THR A 378 5.76 -9.42 2.10
C THR A 378 5.42 -10.74 2.78
N GLN A 379 5.27 -10.72 4.10
CA GLN A 379 5.06 -11.94 4.90
C GLN A 379 3.60 -12.25 5.19
N LEU A 380 2.68 -11.39 4.74
CA LEU A 380 1.26 -11.70 4.68
C LEU A 380 0.91 -12.07 3.25
N ASN A 381 0.28 -13.23 3.07
CA ASN A 381 -0.35 -13.58 1.80
C ASN A 381 -1.75 -12.93 1.71
N ARG A 382 -2.43 -13.12 0.58
CA ARG A 382 -3.79 -12.59 0.38
C ARG A 382 -4.78 -13.19 1.38
N ALA A 383 -4.64 -14.48 1.68
CA ALA A 383 -5.49 -15.20 2.62
C ALA A 383 -5.38 -14.59 4.04
N ASP A 384 -4.19 -14.24 4.51
CA ASP A 384 -3.96 -13.62 5.82
C ASP A 384 -4.57 -12.23 5.90
N SER A 385 -4.41 -11.47 4.82
CA SER A 385 -5.00 -10.15 4.68
C SER A 385 -6.53 -10.23 4.69
N ALA A 386 -7.10 -11.21 3.99
CA ALA A 386 -8.53 -11.47 3.98
C ALA A 386 -9.06 -11.86 5.37
N ALA A 387 -8.35 -12.75 6.06
CA ALA A 387 -8.75 -13.23 7.38
C ALA A 387 -8.74 -12.11 8.44
N ILE A 388 -7.69 -11.26 8.50
CA ILE A 388 -7.67 -10.14 9.46
C ILE A 388 -8.73 -9.09 9.14
N PHE A 389 -8.95 -8.79 7.86
CA PHE A 389 -10.01 -7.87 7.45
C PHE A 389 -11.38 -8.37 7.90
N ALA A 390 -11.68 -9.63 7.61
CA ALA A 390 -12.96 -10.23 7.92
C ALA A 390 -13.19 -10.41 9.43
N THR A 391 -12.17 -10.81 10.18
CA THR A 391 -12.26 -10.87 11.65
C THR A 391 -12.49 -9.48 12.25
N ALA A 392 -11.81 -8.45 11.73
CA ALA A 392 -12.05 -7.08 12.17
C ALA A 392 -13.49 -6.61 11.86
N LEU A 393 -14.07 -6.98 10.72
CA LEU A 393 -15.48 -6.73 10.42
C LEU A 393 -16.41 -7.48 11.38
N LYS A 394 -16.18 -8.78 11.62
CA LYS A 394 -16.97 -9.60 12.56
C LYS A 394 -16.99 -9.02 13.97
N VAL A 395 -15.85 -8.51 14.46
CA VAL A 395 -15.75 -7.90 15.81
C VAL A 395 -16.45 -6.55 15.90
N ARG A 396 -16.60 -5.82 14.78
CA ARG A 396 -17.11 -4.44 14.76
C ARG A 396 -18.54 -4.31 14.25
N ALA A 397 -19.05 -5.33 13.56
CA ALA A 397 -20.45 -5.41 13.19
C ALA A 397 -21.34 -5.64 14.42
N ALA A 398 -22.57 -5.14 14.35
CA ALA A 398 -23.60 -5.37 15.36
C ALA A 398 -23.99 -6.85 15.42
N ASP A 399 -24.17 -7.46 14.25
CA ASP A 399 -24.34 -8.89 14.06
C ASP A 399 -23.65 -9.30 12.76
N ALA A 400 -22.81 -10.34 12.81
CA ALA A 400 -22.12 -10.82 11.63
C ALA A 400 -21.87 -12.33 11.70
N ASP A 401 -22.09 -13.03 10.58
CA ASP A 401 -21.64 -14.40 10.38
C ASP A 401 -20.32 -14.36 9.62
N LEU A 402 -19.26 -14.94 10.20
CA LEU A 402 -17.95 -15.02 9.58
C LEU A 402 -17.74 -16.44 9.06
N VAL A 403 -17.46 -16.58 7.78
CA VAL A 403 -17.36 -17.87 7.10
C VAL A 403 -16.09 -17.89 6.26
N GLU A 404 -15.32 -18.96 6.39
CA GLU A 404 -14.27 -19.27 5.42
C GLU A 404 -14.79 -20.21 4.34
N PHE A 405 -14.32 -20.05 3.11
CA PHE A 405 -14.71 -20.91 1.99
C PHE A 405 -13.54 -21.23 1.06
N GLY A 406 -13.65 -22.37 0.38
CA GLY A 406 -12.80 -22.83 -0.72
C GLY A 406 -13.54 -23.92 -1.48
N SER A 407 -13.05 -25.16 -1.50
CA SER A 407 -13.85 -26.33 -1.96
C SER A 407 -15.00 -26.67 -1.01
N THR A 408 -14.88 -26.28 0.26
CA THR A 408 -15.92 -26.42 1.30
C THR A 408 -16.09 -25.07 2.00
N SER A 409 -17.10 -24.92 2.85
CA SER A 409 -17.28 -23.69 3.64
C SER A 409 -17.72 -24.00 5.07
N ARG A 410 -17.26 -23.20 6.04
CA ARG A 410 -17.64 -23.33 7.46
C ARG A 410 -17.64 -21.99 8.17
N VAL A 411 -18.48 -21.89 9.21
CA VAL A 411 -18.49 -20.73 10.11
C VAL A 411 -17.21 -20.74 10.95
N VAL A 412 -16.59 -19.57 11.08
CA VAL A 412 -15.49 -19.31 12.00
C VAL A 412 -16.03 -18.54 13.19
N GLU A 413 -16.16 -19.23 14.32
CA GLU A 413 -16.63 -18.62 15.56
C GLU A 413 -15.63 -17.58 16.09
N VAL A 414 -16.14 -16.53 16.70
CA VAL A 414 -15.34 -15.49 17.36
C VAL A 414 -15.93 -15.22 18.73
N GLY A 415 -15.21 -15.59 19.79
CA GLY A 415 -15.64 -15.35 21.16
C GLY A 415 -15.66 -13.86 21.49
N ARG A 416 -16.54 -13.46 22.43
CA ARG A 416 -16.58 -12.08 22.91
C ARG A 416 -15.26 -11.72 23.61
N GLY A 417 -14.56 -10.72 23.08
CA GLY A 417 -13.26 -10.29 23.60
C GLY A 417 -12.13 -11.29 23.34
N GLU A 418 -12.34 -12.27 22.45
CA GLU A 418 -11.29 -13.20 22.05
C GLU A 418 -10.15 -12.47 21.31
N ALA A 419 -8.91 -12.90 21.56
CA ALA A 419 -7.73 -12.38 20.89
C ALA A 419 -7.82 -12.62 19.38
N VAL A 420 -7.64 -11.57 18.58
CA VAL A 420 -7.79 -11.64 17.12
C VAL A 420 -6.77 -12.60 16.52
N LEU A 421 -5.53 -12.60 17.03
CA LEU A 421 -4.50 -13.52 16.55
C LEU A 421 -4.91 -14.99 16.70
N ARG A 422 -5.60 -15.37 17.80
CA ARG A 422 -6.11 -16.75 18.00
C ARG A 422 -7.22 -17.11 17.02
N VAL A 423 -8.08 -16.15 16.69
CA VAL A 423 -9.13 -16.37 15.68
C VAL A 423 -8.49 -16.65 14.32
N LEU A 424 -7.40 -15.96 13.98
CA LEU A 424 -6.71 -16.15 12.69
C LEU A 424 -6.11 -17.56 12.52
N GLU A 425 -5.74 -18.23 13.61
CA GLU A 425 -5.23 -19.61 13.59
C GLU A 425 -6.29 -20.63 13.17
N ARG A 426 -7.59 -20.28 13.25
CA ARG A 426 -8.70 -21.17 12.85
C ARG A 426 -8.87 -21.29 11.34
N PHE A 427 -8.35 -20.33 10.58
CA PHE A 427 -8.50 -20.31 9.12
C PHE A 427 -7.53 -21.28 8.44
N GLY A 428 -8.05 -22.17 7.59
CA GLY A 428 -7.27 -23.17 6.86
C GLY A 428 -7.06 -22.81 5.39
N ASN A 429 -6.33 -23.65 4.65
CA ASN A 429 -6.40 -23.69 3.18
C ASN A 429 -7.44 -24.74 2.78
N LEU A 430 -8.42 -24.34 1.96
CA LEU A 430 -9.57 -25.14 1.59
C LEU A 430 -9.56 -25.56 0.11
N GLY A 431 -8.46 -25.37 -0.61
CA GLY A 431 -8.27 -25.90 -1.96
C GLY A 431 -8.93 -25.04 -3.05
N GLY A 432 -10.01 -25.52 -3.67
CA GLY A 432 -10.69 -24.84 -4.78
C GLY A 432 -11.45 -23.58 -4.36
N THR A 433 -12.22 -23.01 -5.27
CA THR A 433 -12.95 -21.75 -5.06
C THR A 433 -14.42 -21.93 -5.45
N ALA A 434 -15.28 -22.26 -4.48
CA ALA A 434 -16.71 -22.50 -4.69
C ALA A 434 -17.59 -21.35 -4.15
N THR A 435 -17.36 -20.11 -4.62
CA THR A 435 -18.02 -18.90 -4.09
C THR A 435 -19.54 -18.99 -4.11
N ALA A 436 -20.12 -19.45 -5.23
CA ALA A 436 -21.58 -19.53 -5.38
C ALA A 436 -22.22 -20.52 -4.39
N GLU A 437 -21.52 -21.61 -4.08
CA GLU A 437 -21.98 -22.60 -3.11
C GLU A 437 -21.92 -22.04 -1.69
N ALA A 438 -20.82 -21.39 -1.31
CA ALA A 438 -20.69 -20.74 -0.01
C ALA A 438 -21.81 -19.70 0.22
N VAL A 439 -22.12 -18.89 -0.79
CA VAL A 439 -23.25 -17.93 -0.72
C VAL A 439 -24.57 -18.65 -0.48
N ARG A 440 -24.92 -19.68 -1.28
CA ARG A 440 -26.17 -20.44 -1.11
C ARG A 440 -26.28 -21.10 0.27
N THR A 441 -25.17 -21.65 0.75
CA THR A 441 -25.11 -22.37 2.02
C THR A 441 -25.24 -21.44 3.22
N HIS A 442 -24.70 -20.23 3.18
CA HIS A 442 -24.61 -19.38 4.37
C HIS A 442 -25.49 -18.13 4.34
N TYR A 443 -25.99 -17.70 3.18
CA TYR A 443 -26.93 -16.59 3.12
C TYR A 443 -28.27 -16.96 3.76
N ARG A 444 -28.67 -16.23 4.81
CA ARG A 444 -29.85 -16.49 5.65
C ARG A 444 -30.58 -15.20 5.97
N GLY A 445 -30.88 -14.41 4.94
CA GLY A 445 -31.59 -13.13 5.08
C GLY A 445 -30.73 -12.03 5.72
N HIS A 446 -29.43 -12.05 5.48
CA HIS A 446 -28.52 -11.00 5.94
C HIS A 446 -28.85 -9.67 5.25
N ASP A 447 -28.67 -8.57 5.99
CA ASP A 447 -28.87 -7.20 5.49
C ASP A 447 -27.78 -6.80 4.50
N ARG A 448 -26.63 -7.47 4.53
CA ARG A 448 -25.50 -7.26 3.60
C ARG A 448 -24.60 -8.48 3.49
N VAL A 449 -23.89 -8.58 2.37
CA VAL A 449 -22.89 -9.62 2.13
C VAL A 449 -21.54 -9.00 1.76
N VAL A 450 -20.47 -9.44 2.40
CA VAL A 450 -19.08 -9.07 2.13
C VAL A 450 -18.35 -10.32 1.66
N ILE A 451 -17.72 -10.27 0.49
CA ILE A 451 -16.93 -11.37 -0.08
C ILE A 451 -15.51 -10.90 -0.30
N VAL A 452 -14.52 -11.61 0.25
CA VAL A 452 -13.10 -11.27 0.12
C VAL A 452 -12.40 -12.39 -0.64
N THR A 453 -11.97 -12.16 -1.87
CA THR A 453 -11.57 -13.22 -2.82
C THR A 453 -10.63 -12.70 -3.93
N ASP A 454 -10.05 -13.61 -4.71
CA ASP A 454 -9.42 -13.31 -6.00
C ASP A 454 -10.36 -13.50 -7.20
N GLU A 455 -11.62 -13.89 -6.94
CA GLU A 455 -12.71 -14.09 -7.90
C GLU A 455 -12.51 -15.27 -8.88
N GLN A 456 -11.58 -16.19 -8.61
CA GLN A 456 -11.26 -17.30 -9.54
C GLN A 456 -12.06 -18.58 -9.24
N THR A 457 -13.39 -18.56 -9.47
CA THR A 457 -14.23 -19.78 -9.34
C THR A 457 -13.87 -20.89 -10.33
N GLY A 458 -14.00 -22.15 -9.93
CA GLY A 458 -13.77 -23.30 -10.83
C GLY A 458 -14.95 -23.64 -11.77
N PRO A 459 -14.77 -24.60 -12.69
CA PRO A 459 -15.78 -24.98 -13.67
C PRO A 459 -16.83 -25.95 -13.08
N GLY A 460 -17.84 -26.32 -13.86
CA GLY A 460 -18.82 -27.34 -13.47
C GLY A 460 -19.85 -26.86 -12.44
N HIS A 461 -20.05 -27.61 -11.36
CA HIS A 461 -21.05 -27.28 -10.31
C HIS A 461 -20.69 -26.05 -9.46
N TRP A 462 -19.44 -25.60 -9.54
CA TRP A 462 -18.96 -24.33 -8.96
C TRP A 462 -19.21 -23.12 -9.88
N ASN A 463 -19.70 -23.36 -11.10
CA ASN A 463 -19.90 -22.33 -12.11
C ASN A 463 -21.23 -21.58 -11.93
N GLY A 464 -21.22 -20.27 -12.17
CA GLY A 464 -22.40 -19.41 -12.13
C GLY A 464 -22.12 -18.04 -11.53
N ASP A 465 -23.09 -17.13 -11.60
CA ASP A 465 -23.05 -15.86 -10.88
C ASP A 465 -23.22 -16.14 -9.37
N PRO A 466 -22.18 -15.96 -8.54
CA PRO A 466 -22.25 -16.24 -7.11
C PRO A 466 -23.24 -15.32 -6.38
N LEU A 467 -23.60 -14.19 -7.00
CA LEU A 467 -24.44 -13.17 -6.42
C LEU A 467 -25.93 -13.39 -6.75
N ALA A 468 -26.25 -14.36 -7.62
CA ALA A 468 -27.62 -14.64 -8.06
C ALA A 468 -28.53 -15.17 -6.94
N ALA A 469 -27.96 -15.81 -5.92
CA ALA A 469 -28.71 -16.30 -4.77
C ALA A 469 -29.07 -15.20 -3.76
N ILE A 470 -28.52 -13.99 -3.92
CA ILE A 470 -28.74 -12.86 -3.03
C ILE A 470 -29.77 -11.92 -3.68
N PRO A 471 -30.83 -11.50 -2.98
CA PRO A 471 -31.79 -10.53 -3.49
C PRO A 471 -31.13 -9.23 -4.00
N ALA A 472 -31.70 -8.58 -5.01
CA ALA A 472 -31.11 -7.41 -5.65
C ALA A 472 -31.05 -6.19 -4.72
N GLU A 473 -31.97 -6.11 -3.76
CA GLU A 473 -32.05 -5.08 -2.74
C GLU A 473 -30.98 -5.21 -1.65
N VAL A 474 -30.40 -6.40 -1.48
CA VAL A 474 -29.36 -6.66 -0.47
C VAL A 474 -28.01 -6.27 -1.05
N PRO A 475 -27.26 -5.35 -0.42
CA PRO A 475 -25.94 -4.96 -0.88
C PRO A 475 -24.89 -6.06 -0.73
N VAL A 476 -24.12 -6.21 -1.80
CA VAL A 476 -22.96 -7.11 -1.87
C VAL A 476 -21.70 -6.31 -2.15
N TYR A 477 -20.70 -6.51 -1.31
CA TYR A 477 -19.38 -5.90 -1.40
C TYR A 477 -18.32 -6.96 -1.65
N THR A 478 -17.74 -6.98 -2.85
CA THR A 478 -16.63 -7.88 -3.21
C THR A 478 -15.30 -7.14 -3.10
N TRP A 479 -14.36 -7.65 -2.31
CA TRP A 479 -12.95 -7.23 -2.33
C TRP A 479 -12.15 -8.16 -3.22
N ASN A 480 -11.68 -7.63 -4.36
CA ASN A 480 -10.74 -8.29 -5.25
C ASN A 480 -9.29 -8.07 -4.78
N LEU A 481 -8.58 -9.14 -4.48
CA LEU A 481 -7.20 -9.08 -3.97
C LEU A 481 -6.11 -9.30 -5.02
N ALA A 482 -6.50 -9.64 -6.25
CA ALA A 482 -5.56 -10.05 -7.30
C ALA A 482 -5.54 -9.15 -8.54
N GLY A 483 -6.61 -8.38 -8.80
CA GLY A 483 -6.73 -7.51 -9.97
C GLY A 483 -6.78 -8.27 -11.30
N TYR A 484 -7.29 -9.50 -11.30
CA TYR A 484 -7.52 -10.26 -12.53
C TYR A 484 -8.60 -9.59 -13.38
N ALA A 485 -8.45 -9.67 -14.71
CA ALA A 485 -9.35 -8.99 -15.64
C ALA A 485 -10.82 -9.43 -15.47
N PRO A 486 -11.14 -10.74 -15.41
CA PRO A 486 -12.51 -11.20 -15.13
C PRO A 486 -12.90 -11.00 -13.66
N GLY A 487 -14.10 -10.48 -13.42
CA GLY A 487 -14.75 -10.54 -12.11
C GLY A 487 -15.69 -11.75 -11.99
N HIS A 488 -16.02 -12.19 -10.79
CA HIS A 488 -16.93 -13.32 -10.54
C HIS A 488 -18.40 -12.96 -10.69
N GLY A 489 -18.75 -11.68 -10.72
CA GLY A 489 -20.13 -11.21 -10.78
C GLY A 489 -20.24 -9.78 -11.33
N PRO A 490 -21.47 -9.33 -11.63
CA PRO A 490 -21.73 -7.93 -12.01
C PRO A 490 -21.30 -6.95 -10.91
N SER A 491 -20.88 -5.75 -11.30
CA SER A 491 -20.53 -4.66 -10.37
C SER A 491 -20.89 -3.29 -10.95
N GLY A 492 -21.07 -2.31 -10.06
CA GLY A 492 -21.20 -0.88 -10.40
C GLY A 492 -22.61 -0.33 -10.25
N ALA A 493 -23.61 -1.20 -10.14
CA ALA A 493 -25.01 -0.85 -9.99
C ALA A 493 -25.77 -1.96 -9.24
N ALA A 494 -27.06 -1.75 -8.97
CA ALA A 494 -27.96 -2.75 -8.37
C ALA A 494 -27.45 -3.36 -7.05
N ASN A 495 -26.85 -2.52 -6.19
CA ASN A 495 -26.23 -2.92 -4.92
C ASN A 495 -25.16 -4.02 -5.06
N ARG A 496 -24.44 -4.05 -6.18
CA ARG A 496 -23.27 -4.91 -6.40
C ARG A 496 -22.04 -4.04 -6.56
N HIS A 497 -21.11 -4.16 -5.62
CA HIS A 497 -19.96 -3.28 -5.52
C HIS A 497 -18.68 -4.10 -5.44
N THR A 498 -17.72 -3.80 -6.30
CA THR A 498 -16.38 -4.39 -6.26
C THR A 498 -15.34 -3.33 -5.88
N PHE A 499 -14.45 -3.69 -4.97
CA PHE A 499 -13.30 -2.90 -4.54
C PHE A 499 -12.01 -3.67 -4.83
N GLY A 500 -10.90 -2.94 -4.97
CA GLY A 500 -9.58 -3.53 -5.11
C GLY A 500 -8.69 -3.19 -3.93
N GLY A 501 -7.81 -4.14 -3.57
CA GLY A 501 -6.82 -3.99 -2.50
C GLY A 501 -7.41 -4.08 -1.09
N LEU A 502 -6.61 -4.56 -0.13
CA LEU A 502 -6.95 -4.63 1.29
C LEU A 502 -5.99 -3.81 2.12
N GLY A 503 -6.08 -2.50 1.96
CA GLY A 503 -5.42 -1.56 2.86
C GLY A 503 -6.35 -1.08 3.96
N ASP A 504 -5.77 -0.37 4.92
CA ASP A 504 -6.40 0.37 6.00
C ASP A 504 -7.67 1.16 5.59
N ALA A 505 -7.68 1.79 4.41
CA ALA A 505 -8.83 2.55 3.92
C ALA A 505 -10.06 1.68 3.58
N ALA A 506 -9.90 0.38 3.33
CA ALA A 506 -10.96 -0.52 2.88
C ALA A 506 -12.15 -0.56 3.85
N PHE A 507 -11.89 -0.48 5.15
CA PHE A 507 -12.91 -0.54 6.20
C PHE A 507 -13.92 0.62 6.14
N ARG A 508 -13.60 1.73 5.48
CA ARG A 508 -14.46 2.92 5.40
C ARG A 508 -15.39 2.92 4.20
N LEU A 509 -15.22 2.00 3.26
CA LEU A 509 -15.97 1.99 1.99
C LEU A 509 -17.41 1.50 2.15
N ILE A 510 -17.65 0.51 3.04
CA ILE A 510 -19.01 0.00 3.29
C ILE A 510 -19.93 1.10 3.84
N PRO A 511 -19.60 1.78 4.96
CA PRO A 511 -20.49 2.79 5.51
C PRO A 511 -20.71 3.98 4.58
N LEU A 512 -19.72 4.31 3.73
CA LEU A 512 -19.84 5.39 2.75
C LEU A 512 -20.95 5.10 1.75
N LEU A 513 -20.95 3.92 1.13
CA LEU A 513 -21.99 3.51 0.19
C LEU A 513 -23.34 3.32 0.86
N GLU A 514 -23.38 2.74 2.07
CA GLU A 514 -24.62 2.57 2.83
C GLU A 514 -25.23 3.91 3.28
N SER A 515 -24.40 4.94 3.47
CA SER A 515 -24.86 6.31 3.73
C SER A 515 -25.51 6.98 2.51
N ARG A 516 -25.69 6.23 1.41
CA ARG A 516 -26.35 6.65 0.15
C ARG A 516 -25.62 7.77 -0.56
N ARG A 517 -24.28 7.75 -0.46
CA ARG A 517 -23.42 8.56 -1.30
C ARG A 517 -22.94 7.65 -2.43
N ASP A 518 -23.08 8.12 -3.66
CA ASP A 518 -22.41 7.48 -4.78
C ASP A 518 -20.91 7.49 -4.50
N ALA A 519 -20.25 6.35 -4.69
CA ALA A 519 -18.80 6.33 -4.64
C ALA A 519 -18.29 6.92 -5.95
N ALA A 520 -17.50 7.99 -5.86
CA ALA A 520 -16.71 8.45 -6.97
C ALA A 520 -15.37 7.71 -6.99
N TRP A 521 -14.60 7.91 -8.06
CA TRP A 521 -13.18 7.56 -8.00
C TRP A 521 -12.53 8.32 -6.83
N PRO A 522 -11.59 7.71 -6.07
CA PRO A 522 -11.04 8.33 -4.86
C PRO A 522 -10.40 9.72 -5.03
N TRP A 523 -10.04 10.12 -6.26
CA TRP A 523 -9.48 11.43 -6.60
C TRP A 523 -10.48 12.43 -7.16
N LEU A 524 -11.73 12.01 -7.38
CA LEU A 524 -12.84 12.88 -7.78
C LEU A 524 -13.74 13.24 -6.59
N GLU A 525 -13.54 12.60 -5.43
CA GLU A 525 -14.19 13.04 -4.21
C GLU A 525 -13.62 14.42 -3.80
N PRO A 526 -14.45 15.44 -3.54
CA PRO A 526 -13.98 16.69 -2.98
C PRO A 526 -13.29 16.38 -1.66
N ALA A 527 -12.08 16.92 -1.47
CA ALA A 527 -11.35 16.78 -0.21
C ALA A 527 -12.24 17.24 0.94
N GLY A 528 -12.84 16.28 1.64
CA GLY A 528 -13.75 16.54 2.76
C GLY A 528 -13.00 17.26 3.87
N HIS A 529 -13.62 18.34 4.34
CA HIS A 529 -13.20 19.20 5.45
C HIS A 529 -12.85 18.44 6.74
#